data_AF-A0AAV1SL73-F1
#
_entry.id   AF-A0AAV1SL73-F1
#
_cell.length_a   1.000
_cell.length_b   1.000
_cell.length_c   1.000
_cell.angle_alpha   90.00
_cell.angle_beta   90.00
_cell.angle_gamma   90.00
#
_symmetry.space_group_name_H-M   'P 1'
#
loop_
_entity.id
_entity.type
_entity.pdbx_description
1 polymer ?
#
loop_
_entity_poly.entity_id
_entity_poly.type
_entity_poly.pdbx_seq_one_letter_code
_entity_poly.pdbx_strand_id
1 'polypeptide(L)'
;MVDGWAGIAGEVLMLKPLIIYHLKNFLLVKTEKDREEAMDPGSLGFHSGEPRIQLYFLLGLVYATVTPVLLPFIIIFFAFAYVVFRHQIINVYNQAYESGAAFWPDVHVRVITALVISQLALMGLMSTKQAAQSTPFLVALPVLTIWFHRIYEGRYKSAFVKYPLEEAMMKDTLERTREPNFNLKAYLQGAYVHPIFKVDDDDDEDDNMRGKAETESVLVPTKRQSRKNTPVPSRISGGSSPEAVKNGEP
;
A
#
# COMPACT_ATOMS: atom_id res chain seq x y z
N MET A 1 15.88 -0.13 -19.27
CA MET A 1 17.06 -0.25 -18.38
C MET A 1 17.30 1.02 -17.59
N VAL A 2 17.47 2.19 -18.22
CA VAL A 2 17.76 3.45 -17.52
C VAL A 2 16.63 3.85 -16.55
N ASP A 3 15.42 4.11 -17.04
CA ASP A 3 14.29 4.54 -16.18
C ASP A 3 13.81 3.42 -15.24
N GLY A 4 13.83 2.16 -15.69
CA GLY A 4 13.39 1.03 -14.87
C GLY A 4 14.40 0.60 -13.80
N TRP A 5 15.56 0.10 -14.22
CA TRP A 5 16.51 -0.54 -13.30
C TRP A 5 17.23 0.50 -12.45
N ALA A 6 17.79 1.55 -13.08
CA ALA A 6 18.49 2.59 -12.34
C ALA A 6 17.52 3.45 -11.53
N GLY A 7 16.30 3.69 -12.03
CA GLY A 7 15.25 4.39 -11.29
C GLY A 7 14.89 3.69 -9.99
N ILE A 8 14.58 2.38 -10.04
CA ILE A 8 14.24 1.60 -8.84
C ILE A 8 15.44 1.46 -7.90
N ALA A 9 16.64 1.23 -8.43
CA ALA A 9 17.85 1.17 -7.61
C ALA A 9 18.13 2.49 -6.89
N GLY A 10 17.91 3.64 -7.56
CA GLY A 10 18.02 4.96 -6.95
C GLY A 10 16.91 5.24 -5.93
N GLU A 11 15.71 4.69 -6.14
CA GLU A 11 14.59 4.83 -5.22
C GLU A 11 14.88 4.16 -3.87
N VAL A 12 15.64 3.05 -3.84
CA VAL A 12 16.11 2.42 -2.58
C VAL A 12 16.86 3.40 -1.69
N LEU A 13 17.70 4.26 -2.28
CA LEU A 13 18.53 5.21 -1.53
C LEU A 13 17.72 6.39 -0.97
N MET A 14 16.52 6.64 -1.51
CA MET A 14 15.64 7.74 -1.10
C MET A 14 16.40 9.06 -0.93
N LEU A 15 17.21 9.43 -1.93
CA LEU A 15 18.13 10.58 -1.85
C LEU A 15 17.39 11.89 -1.55
N LYS A 16 16.18 12.08 -2.11
CA LYS A 16 15.37 13.28 -1.91
C LYS A 16 15.02 13.52 -0.43
N PRO A 17 14.32 12.60 0.28
CA PRO A 17 14.04 12.80 1.71
C PRO A 17 15.32 12.79 2.55
N LEU A 18 16.36 12.03 2.17
CA LEU A 18 17.63 12.02 2.90
C LEU A 18 18.32 13.39 2.91
N ILE A 19 18.41 14.05 1.76
CA ILE A 19 19.00 15.39 1.63
C ILE A 19 18.16 16.43 2.37
N ILE A 20 16.83 16.38 2.21
CA ILE A 20 15.92 17.30 2.90
C ILE A 20 16.02 17.15 4.41
N TYR A 21 16.10 15.91 4.91
CA TYR A 21 16.26 15.64 6.34
C TYR A 21 17.54 16.27 6.89
N HIS A 22 18.69 16.07 6.25
CA HIS A 22 19.96 16.67 6.72
C HIS A 22 19.94 18.19 6.65
N LEU A 23 19.33 18.77 5.61
CA LEU A 23 19.20 20.22 5.47
C LEU A 23 18.27 20.81 6.55
N LYS A 24 17.12 20.19 6.81
CA LYS A 24 16.20 20.58 7.89
C LYS A 24 16.86 20.44 9.27
N ASN A 25 17.56 19.33 9.50
CA ASN A 25 18.25 19.07 10.75
C ASN A 25 19.37 20.09 11.02
N PHE A 26 20.04 20.57 9.97
CA PHE A 26 21.09 21.58 10.11
C PHE A 26 20.56 23.01 10.32
N LEU A 27 19.44 23.37 9.68
CA LEU A 27 18.97 24.77 9.65
C LEU A 27 17.75 25.08 10.53
N LEU A 28 16.83 24.12 10.71
CA LEU A 28 15.48 24.39 11.22
C LEU A 28 15.12 23.63 12.50
N VAL A 29 15.72 22.47 12.76
CA VAL A 29 15.40 21.63 13.93
C VAL A 29 15.94 22.27 15.21
N LYS A 30 15.06 22.56 16.17
CA LYS A 30 15.42 23.06 17.51
C LYS A 30 14.95 22.11 18.62
N THR A 31 13.86 21.39 18.40
CA THR A 31 13.26 20.46 19.35
C THR A 31 13.21 19.03 18.81
N GLU A 32 13.03 18.04 19.69
CA GLU A 32 12.84 16.63 19.28
C GLU A 32 11.58 16.46 18.43
N LYS A 33 10.51 17.23 18.70
CA LYS A 33 9.28 17.22 17.89
C LYS A 33 9.55 17.66 16.44
N ASP A 34 10.35 18.71 16.24
CA ASP A 34 10.73 19.18 14.89
C ASP A 34 11.52 18.12 14.11
N ARG A 35 12.30 17.30 14.82
CA ARG A 35 13.07 16.21 14.23
C ARG A 35 12.16 15.07 13.75
N GLU A 36 11.13 14.74 14.51
CA GLU A 36 10.14 13.73 14.11
C GLU A 36 9.32 14.13 12.88
N GLU A 37 9.05 15.44 12.74
CA GLU A 37 8.40 16.01 11.55
C GLU A 37 9.34 15.99 10.34
N ALA A 38 10.63 16.29 10.55
CA ALA A 38 11.63 16.20 9.49
C ALA A 38 11.86 14.76 8.99
N MET A 39 11.53 13.74 9.78
CA MET A 39 11.66 12.32 9.44
C MET A 39 10.50 11.74 8.62
N ASP A 40 9.54 12.54 8.15
CA ASP A 40 8.43 12.02 7.32
C ASP A 40 8.91 11.63 5.90
N PRO A 41 8.87 10.32 5.53
CA PRO A 41 9.30 9.88 4.21
C PRO A 41 8.21 10.05 3.13
N GLY A 42 6.97 10.38 3.54
CA GLY A 42 5.81 10.47 2.66
C GLY A 42 5.16 9.12 2.34
N SER A 43 4.20 9.17 1.42
CA SER A 43 3.43 8.00 0.97
C SER A 43 3.97 7.40 -0.32
N LEU A 44 3.54 6.18 -0.62
CA LEU A 44 3.82 5.53 -1.89
C LEU A 44 3.32 6.40 -3.06
N GLY A 45 4.19 6.65 -4.04
CA GLY A 45 3.92 7.49 -5.20
C GLY A 45 3.02 6.82 -6.23
N PHE A 46 1.77 6.51 -5.87
CA PHE A 46 0.80 5.84 -6.74
C PHE A 46 0.64 6.57 -8.08
N HIS A 47 0.60 7.90 -8.05
CA HIS A 47 0.46 8.76 -9.24
C HIS A 47 1.57 8.57 -10.29
N SER A 48 2.79 8.19 -9.88
CA SER A 48 3.94 8.01 -10.78
C SER A 48 4.28 6.55 -11.00
N GLY A 49 4.18 5.73 -9.96
CA GLY A 49 4.54 4.32 -10.00
C GLY A 49 3.55 3.49 -10.82
N GLU A 50 2.25 3.75 -10.66
CA GLU A 50 1.21 2.98 -11.32
C GLU A 50 1.24 3.13 -12.86
N PRO A 51 1.33 4.34 -13.43
CA PRO A 51 1.44 4.49 -14.88
C PRO A 51 2.73 3.90 -15.45
N ARG A 52 3.85 4.00 -14.71
CA ARG A 52 5.14 3.42 -15.11
C ARG A 52 5.06 1.90 -15.24
N ILE A 53 4.45 1.23 -14.26
CA ILE A 53 4.26 -0.23 -14.29
C ILE A 53 3.35 -0.62 -15.47
N GLN A 54 2.29 0.13 -15.72
CA GLN A 54 1.38 -0.12 -16.85
C GLN A 54 2.05 0.02 -18.21
N LEU A 55 2.96 1.00 -18.37
CA LEU A 55 3.76 1.15 -19.57
C LEU A 55 4.62 -0.09 -19.83
N TYR A 56 5.28 -0.65 -18.80
CA TYR A 56 6.07 -1.86 -18.95
C TYR A 56 5.22 -3.10 -19.21
N PHE A 57 4.01 -3.18 -18.64
CA PHE A 57 3.04 -4.22 -19.00
C PHE A 57 2.63 -4.14 -20.47
N LEU A 58 2.29 -2.95 -20.96
CA LEU A 58 1.97 -2.72 -22.37
C LEU A 58 3.13 -3.13 -23.28
N LEU A 59 4.35 -2.68 -22.96
CA LEU A 59 5.56 -3.02 -23.72
C LEU A 59 5.78 -4.53 -23.74
N GLY A 60 5.63 -5.20 -22.59
CA GLY A 60 5.76 -6.65 -22.48
C GLY A 60 4.74 -7.38 -23.34
N LEU A 61 3.47 -6.98 -23.29
CA LEU A 61 2.41 -7.61 -24.08
C LEU A 61 2.57 -7.39 -25.59
N VAL A 62 2.95 -6.19 -26.01
CA VAL A 62 3.13 -5.87 -27.44
C VAL A 62 4.37 -6.58 -28.01
N TYR A 63 5.49 -6.54 -27.30
CA TYR A 63 6.75 -7.11 -27.81
C TYR A 63 6.91 -8.61 -27.52
N ALA A 64 6.06 -9.23 -26.71
CA ALA A 64 6.09 -10.68 -26.48
C ALA A 64 6.06 -11.48 -27.78
N THR A 65 5.25 -11.07 -28.75
CA THR A 65 5.08 -11.75 -30.04
C THR A 65 6.05 -11.26 -31.12
N VAL A 66 6.64 -10.08 -30.95
CA VAL A 66 7.53 -9.45 -31.94
C VAL A 66 8.99 -9.75 -31.66
N THR A 67 9.43 -9.58 -30.41
CA THR A 67 10.83 -9.72 -29.99
C THR A 67 10.88 -10.27 -28.56
N PRO A 68 10.82 -11.61 -28.39
CA PRO A 68 10.72 -12.23 -27.06
C PRO A 68 11.95 -12.01 -26.19
N VAL A 69 13.07 -11.60 -26.77
CA VAL A 69 14.31 -11.23 -26.06
C VAL A 69 14.08 -10.09 -25.06
N LEU A 70 13.04 -9.27 -25.24
CA LEU A 70 12.71 -8.18 -24.33
C LEU A 70 12.07 -8.67 -23.00
N LEU A 71 11.37 -9.82 -23.02
CA LEU A 71 10.62 -10.32 -21.86
C LEU A 71 11.49 -10.64 -20.64
N PRO A 72 12.65 -11.32 -20.75
CA PRO A 72 13.54 -11.55 -19.62
C PRO A 72 13.92 -10.26 -18.88
N PHE A 73 14.17 -9.15 -19.61
CA PHE A 73 14.53 -7.87 -19.00
C PHE A 73 13.37 -7.25 -18.21
N ILE A 74 12.13 -7.39 -18.68
CA ILE A 74 10.93 -6.95 -17.98
C ILE A 74 10.68 -7.82 -16.74
N ILE A 75 10.84 -9.13 -16.85
CA ILE A 75 10.64 -10.06 -15.72
C ILE A 75 11.65 -9.78 -14.62
N ILE A 76 12.93 -9.61 -14.96
CA ILE A 76 13.98 -9.24 -14.00
C ILE A 76 13.66 -7.89 -13.35
N PHE A 77 13.19 -6.92 -14.14
CA PHE A 77 12.73 -5.63 -13.62
C PHE A 77 11.60 -5.81 -12.58
N PHE A 78 10.55 -6.57 -12.89
CA PHE A 78 9.44 -6.78 -11.95
C PHE A 78 9.85 -7.54 -10.69
N ALA A 79 10.74 -8.53 -10.81
CA ALA A 79 11.28 -9.26 -9.67
C ALA A 79 12.08 -8.32 -8.75
N PHE A 80 12.95 -7.47 -9.33
CA PHE A 80 13.72 -6.49 -8.57
C PHE A 80 12.81 -5.43 -7.93
N ALA A 81 11.87 -4.88 -8.70
CA ALA A 81 10.87 -3.92 -8.23
C ALA A 81 10.08 -4.47 -7.04
N TYR A 82 9.63 -5.72 -7.12
CA TYR A 82 8.87 -6.38 -6.06
C TYR A 82 9.67 -6.42 -4.74
N VAL A 83 10.93 -6.84 -4.79
CA VAL A 83 11.77 -6.91 -3.58
C VAL A 83 12.00 -5.52 -2.98
N VAL A 84 12.30 -4.53 -3.82
CA VAL A 84 12.55 -3.15 -3.39
C VAL A 84 11.30 -2.52 -2.77
N PHE A 85 10.18 -2.51 -3.49
CA PHE A 85 8.95 -1.89 -2.97
C PHE A 85 8.42 -2.64 -1.74
N ARG A 86 8.57 -3.97 -1.69
CA ARG A 86 8.22 -4.74 -0.48
C ARG A 86 9.05 -4.28 0.72
N HIS A 87 10.35 -4.07 0.55
CA HIS A 87 11.20 -3.55 1.62
C HIS A 87 10.78 -2.15 2.06
N GLN A 88 10.52 -1.25 1.10
CA GLN A 88 10.16 0.13 1.40
C GLN A 88 8.77 0.27 2.04
N ILE A 89 7.78 -0.53 1.63
CA ILE A 89 6.43 -0.53 2.23
C ILE A 89 6.51 -0.97 3.71
N ILE A 90 7.37 -1.93 4.03
CA ILE A 90 7.50 -2.42 5.41
C ILE A 90 8.22 -1.38 6.27
N ASN A 91 9.34 -0.83 5.78
CA ASN A 91 10.31 -0.10 6.59
C ASN A 91 10.22 1.43 6.52
N VAL A 92 9.70 1.99 5.44
CA VAL A 92 9.80 3.43 5.19
C VAL A 92 8.45 4.09 4.97
N TYR A 93 7.72 3.69 3.93
CA TYR A 93 6.54 4.45 3.50
C TYR A 93 5.44 4.47 4.56
N ASN A 94 4.88 5.66 4.77
CA ASN A 94 3.69 5.85 5.58
C ASN A 94 2.48 6.10 4.68
N GLN A 95 1.46 5.27 4.81
CA GLN A 95 0.28 5.35 3.97
C GLN A 95 -0.62 6.50 4.43
N ALA A 96 -0.75 7.52 3.58
CA ALA A 96 -1.52 8.73 3.90
C ALA A 96 -3.04 8.49 3.93
N TYR A 97 -3.53 7.55 3.11
CA TYR A 97 -4.94 7.21 2.99
C TYR A 97 -5.13 5.69 2.80
N GLU A 98 -6.16 5.13 3.43
CA GLU A 98 -6.57 3.73 3.22
C GLU A 98 -7.72 3.69 2.21
N SER A 99 -7.51 2.99 1.10
CA SER A 99 -8.49 2.92 0.00
C SER A 99 -9.13 1.54 -0.14
N GLY A 100 -8.67 0.53 0.59
CA GLY A 100 -9.19 -0.84 0.46
C GLY A 100 -9.01 -1.43 -0.94
N ALA A 101 -7.98 -1.02 -1.68
CA ALA A 101 -7.71 -1.43 -3.06
C ALA A 101 -8.84 -1.09 -4.07
N ALA A 102 -9.62 -0.04 -3.81
CA ALA A 102 -10.68 0.42 -4.71
C ALA A 102 -10.21 0.80 -6.13
N PHE A 103 -8.91 1.02 -6.34
CA PHE A 103 -8.30 1.31 -7.64
C PHE A 103 -8.12 0.07 -8.55
N TRP A 104 -8.34 -1.14 -8.04
CA TRP A 104 -8.12 -2.38 -8.79
C TRP A 104 -8.94 -2.50 -10.10
N PRO A 105 -10.23 -2.13 -10.14
CA PRO A 105 -11.00 -2.16 -11.38
C PRO A 105 -10.39 -1.29 -12.48
N ASP A 106 -9.82 -0.13 -12.13
CA ASP A 106 -9.17 0.77 -13.07
C ASP A 106 -7.89 0.16 -13.65
N VAL A 107 -7.05 -0.43 -12.78
CA VAL A 107 -5.84 -1.15 -13.21
C VAL A 107 -6.21 -2.31 -14.13
N HIS A 108 -7.26 -3.06 -13.81
CA HIS A 108 -7.73 -4.18 -14.63
C HIS A 108 -8.16 -3.71 -16.04
N VAL A 109 -8.98 -2.66 -16.14
CA VAL A 109 -9.42 -2.08 -17.43
C VAL A 109 -8.22 -1.67 -18.28
N ARG A 110 -7.21 -1.05 -17.68
CA ARG A 110 -6.00 -0.61 -18.41
C ARG A 110 -5.17 -1.80 -18.90
N VAL A 111 -5.05 -2.88 -18.12
CA VAL A 111 -4.37 -4.12 -18.55
C VAL A 111 -5.12 -4.81 -19.70
N ILE A 112 -6.45 -4.90 -19.63
CA ILE A 112 -7.28 -5.42 -20.73
C ILE A 112 -7.12 -4.57 -21.98
N THR A 113 -7.09 -3.24 -21.84
CA THR A 113 -6.86 -2.32 -22.95
C THR A 113 -5.48 -2.55 -23.58
N ALA A 114 -4.43 -2.72 -22.76
CA ALA A 114 -3.09 -3.05 -23.25
C ALA A 114 -3.06 -4.40 -24.00
N LEU A 115 -3.83 -5.39 -23.55
CA LEU A 115 -3.96 -6.68 -24.23
C LEU A 115 -4.66 -6.54 -25.59
N VAL A 116 -5.72 -5.75 -25.67
CA VAL A 116 -6.39 -5.43 -26.95
C VAL A 116 -5.45 -4.70 -27.91
N ILE A 117 -4.67 -3.73 -27.41
CA ILE A 117 -3.65 -3.02 -28.20
C ILE A 117 -2.60 -4.00 -28.74
N SER A 118 -2.11 -4.94 -27.91
CA SER A 118 -1.16 -5.99 -28.34
C SER A 118 -1.75 -6.87 -29.45
N GLN A 119 -3.01 -7.29 -29.33
CA GLN A 119 -3.69 -8.09 -30.35
C GLN A 119 -3.87 -7.34 -31.67
N LEU A 120 -4.23 -6.05 -31.62
CA LEU A 120 -4.33 -5.19 -32.81
C LEU A 120 -2.97 -4.96 -33.46
N ALA A 121 -1.92 -4.72 -32.66
CA ALA A 121 -0.55 -4.60 -33.17
C ALA A 121 -0.07 -5.89 -33.85
N LEU A 122 -0.37 -7.06 -33.26
CA LEU A 122 -0.08 -8.36 -33.86
C LEU A 122 -0.82 -8.57 -35.18
N MET A 123 -2.10 -8.18 -35.23
CA MET A 123 -2.89 -8.23 -36.47
C MET A 123 -2.26 -7.35 -37.56
N GLY A 124 -1.84 -6.13 -37.23
CA GLY A 124 -1.10 -5.25 -38.13
C GLY A 124 0.20 -5.88 -38.63
N LEU A 125 0.97 -6.53 -37.76
CA LEU A 125 2.20 -7.20 -38.14
C LEU A 125 1.97 -8.42 -39.04
N MET A 126 0.95 -9.24 -38.76
CA MET A 126 0.65 -10.43 -39.57
C MET A 126 0.06 -10.07 -40.93
N SER A 127 -0.65 -8.94 -41.02
CA SER A 127 -1.16 -8.40 -42.29
C SER A 127 -0.04 -8.07 -43.27
N THR A 128 1.13 -7.63 -42.82
CA THR A 128 2.27 -7.34 -43.72
C THR A 128 2.96 -8.61 -44.21
N LYS A 129 2.83 -9.73 -43.49
CA LYS A 129 3.44 -11.03 -43.83
C LYS A 129 2.58 -11.92 -44.74
N GLN A 130 1.47 -11.38 -45.30
CA GLN A 130 0.54 -12.10 -46.19
C GLN A 130 0.00 -13.44 -45.61
N ALA A 131 -0.06 -13.57 -44.29
CA ALA A 131 -0.55 -14.77 -43.61
C ALA A 131 -2.08 -14.78 -43.49
N ALA A 132 -2.78 -14.82 -44.64
CA ALA A 132 -4.24 -14.66 -44.73
C ALA A 132 -5.03 -15.72 -43.93
N GLN A 133 -4.48 -16.92 -43.79
CA GLN A 133 -5.11 -18.04 -43.05
C GLN A 133 -5.21 -17.77 -41.53
N SER A 134 -4.39 -16.88 -40.99
CA SER A 134 -4.34 -16.59 -39.55
C SER A 134 -5.34 -15.50 -39.11
N THR A 135 -5.90 -14.75 -40.07
CA THR A 135 -6.80 -13.62 -39.84
C THR A 135 -8.03 -13.94 -38.97
N PRO A 136 -8.80 -15.03 -39.21
CA PRO A 136 -10.00 -15.30 -38.39
C PRO A 136 -9.65 -15.59 -36.92
N PHE A 137 -8.54 -16.28 -36.67
CA PHE A 137 -8.07 -16.54 -35.30
C PHE A 137 -7.61 -15.27 -34.59
N LEU A 138 -6.94 -14.35 -35.31
CA LEU A 138 -6.50 -13.07 -34.75
C LEU A 138 -7.66 -12.13 -34.43
N VAL A 139 -8.77 -12.19 -35.19
CA VAL A 139 -9.99 -11.40 -34.91
C VAL A 139 -10.78 -12.00 -33.74
N ALA A 140 -10.76 -13.31 -33.55
CA ALA A 140 -11.43 -13.95 -32.41
C ALA A 140 -10.84 -13.52 -31.05
N LEU A 141 -9.53 -13.23 -31.00
CA LEU A 141 -8.84 -12.81 -29.77
C LEU A 141 -9.39 -11.52 -29.13
N PRO A 142 -9.49 -10.37 -29.83
CA PRO A 142 -10.05 -9.15 -29.25
C PRO A 142 -11.54 -9.28 -28.90
N VAL A 143 -12.29 -10.10 -29.65
CA VAL A 143 -13.71 -10.38 -29.32
C VAL A 143 -13.79 -11.14 -28.00
N LEU A 144 -12.97 -12.17 -27.80
CA LEU A 144 -12.93 -12.95 -26.57
C LEU A 144 -12.48 -12.10 -25.38
N THR A 145 -11.47 -11.23 -25.54
CA THR A 145 -11.00 -10.37 -24.44
C THR A 145 -12.04 -9.35 -24.01
N ILE A 146 -12.75 -8.73 -24.96
CA ILE A 146 -13.85 -7.81 -24.65
C ILE A 146 -15.02 -8.56 -23.99
N TRP A 147 -15.35 -9.76 -24.47
CA TRP A 147 -16.36 -10.61 -23.85
C TRP A 147 -15.98 -10.92 -22.40
N PHE A 148 -14.75 -11.37 -22.17
CA PHE A 148 -14.23 -11.65 -20.83
C PHE A 148 -14.33 -10.43 -19.91
N HIS A 149 -13.97 -9.25 -20.42
CA HIS A 149 -14.09 -8.00 -19.68
C HIS A 149 -15.54 -7.71 -19.24
N ARG A 150 -16.54 -7.96 -20.10
CA ARG A 150 -17.95 -7.80 -19.73
C ARG A 150 -18.40 -8.74 -18.62
N ILE A 151 -17.94 -10.00 -18.66
CA ILE A 151 -18.22 -10.97 -17.58
C ILE A 151 -17.57 -10.48 -16.28
N TYR A 152 -16.31 -10.06 -16.35
CA TYR A 152 -15.60 -9.54 -15.19
C TYR A 152 -16.31 -8.33 -14.58
N GLU A 153 -16.73 -7.39 -15.43
CA GLU A 153 -17.43 -6.18 -14.99
C GLU A 153 -18.75 -6.52 -14.30
N GLY A 154 -19.55 -7.42 -14.89
CA GLY A 154 -20.82 -7.83 -14.31
C GLY A 154 -20.67 -8.59 -12.98
N ARG A 155 -19.60 -9.36 -12.80
CA ARG A 155 -19.45 -10.25 -11.63
C ARG A 155 -18.61 -9.68 -10.49
N TYR A 156 -17.49 -9.00 -10.79
CA TYR A 156 -16.49 -8.64 -9.79
C TYR A 156 -16.44 -7.15 -9.48
N LYS A 157 -16.74 -6.26 -10.44
CA LYS A 157 -16.67 -4.81 -10.22
C LYS A 157 -17.58 -4.35 -9.08
N SER A 158 -18.74 -5.00 -8.91
CA SER A 158 -19.67 -4.66 -7.83
C SER A 158 -19.04 -4.81 -6.44
N ALA A 159 -18.12 -5.74 -6.23
CA ALA A 159 -17.47 -5.95 -4.93
C ALA A 159 -16.53 -4.80 -4.55
N PHE A 160 -15.98 -4.08 -5.53
CA PHE A 160 -15.08 -2.95 -5.28
C PHE A 160 -15.82 -1.61 -5.13
N VAL A 161 -17.04 -1.51 -5.66
CA VAL A 161 -17.82 -0.25 -5.71
C VAL A 161 -18.94 -0.24 -4.68
N LYS A 162 -19.57 -1.39 -4.40
CA LYS A 162 -20.72 -1.49 -3.50
C LYS A 162 -20.36 -2.33 -2.29
N TYR A 163 -20.70 -1.82 -1.12
CA TYR A 163 -20.54 -2.57 0.13
C TYR A 163 -21.81 -3.39 0.42
N PRO A 164 -21.72 -4.72 0.60
CA PRO A 164 -22.89 -5.56 0.87
C PRO A 164 -23.43 -5.32 2.28
N LEU A 165 -24.77 -5.22 2.40
CA LEU A 165 -25.44 -4.99 3.68
C LEU A 165 -25.25 -6.13 4.68
N GLU A 166 -25.06 -7.37 4.19
CA GLU A 166 -24.79 -8.53 5.03
C GLU A 166 -23.47 -8.39 5.81
N GLU A 167 -22.38 -7.98 5.14
CA GLU A 167 -21.11 -7.73 5.80
C GLU A 167 -21.18 -6.54 6.75
N ALA A 168 -21.92 -5.48 6.37
CA ALA A 168 -22.16 -4.33 7.23
C ALA A 168 -22.85 -4.74 8.54
N MET A 169 -23.96 -5.47 8.45
CA MET A 169 -24.71 -5.94 9.62
C MET A 169 -23.90 -6.93 10.48
N MET A 170 -23.14 -7.82 9.84
CA MET A 170 -22.25 -8.75 10.54
C MET A 170 -21.18 -7.99 11.34
N LYS A 171 -20.56 -6.98 10.73
CA LYS A 171 -19.55 -6.15 11.39
C LYS A 171 -20.14 -5.32 12.53
N ASP A 172 -21.31 -4.70 12.32
CA ASP A 172 -22.02 -3.93 13.35
C ASP A 172 -22.37 -4.80 14.57
N THR A 173 -22.81 -6.03 14.32
CA THR A 173 -23.14 -7.00 15.38
C THR A 173 -21.88 -7.38 16.17
N LEU A 174 -20.77 -7.66 15.47
CA LEU A 174 -19.49 -7.99 16.09
C LEU A 174 -18.99 -6.83 16.95
N GLU A 175 -18.97 -5.62 16.41
CA GLU A 175 -18.55 -4.42 17.15
C GLU A 175 -19.40 -4.19 18.40
N ARG A 176 -20.72 -4.37 18.31
CA ARG A 176 -21.62 -4.24 19.47
C ARG A 176 -21.38 -5.30 20.53
N THR A 177 -20.99 -6.52 20.15
CA THR A 177 -20.60 -7.56 21.11
C THR A 177 -19.23 -7.31 21.74
N ARG A 178 -18.30 -6.70 20.99
CA ARG A 178 -16.95 -6.40 21.47
C ARG A 178 -16.95 -5.23 22.44
N GLU A 179 -17.68 -4.16 22.11
CA GLU A 179 -17.70 -2.89 22.86
C GLU A 179 -19.14 -2.40 23.05
N PRO A 180 -19.91 -2.97 24.00
CA PRO A 180 -21.34 -2.69 24.15
C PRO A 180 -21.65 -1.25 24.62
N ASN A 181 -20.70 -0.62 25.33
CA ASN A 181 -20.85 0.72 25.93
C ASN A 181 -20.20 1.83 25.10
N PHE A 182 -19.82 1.57 23.84
CA PHE A 182 -19.13 2.55 22.99
C PHE A 182 -20.05 3.72 22.59
N ASN A 183 -19.65 4.95 22.92
CA ASN A 183 -20.40 6.15 22.58
C ASN A 183 -20.03 6.67 21.17
N LEU A 184 -20.72 6.14 20.16
CA LEU A 184 -20.50 6.49 18.75
C LEU A 184 -20.69 7.99 18.46
N LYS A 185 -21.66 8.64 19.13
CA LYS A 185 -21.98 10.05 18.89
C LYS A 185 -20.82 10.95 19.31
N ALA A 186 -20.28 10.72 20.51
CA ALA A 186 -19.14 11.48 21.00
C ALA A 186 -17.90 11.28 20.10
N TYR A 187 -17.65 10.04 19.67
CA TYR A 187 -16.53 9.70 18.79
C TYR A 187 -16.60 10.40 17.42
N LEU A 188 -17.79 10.48 16.82
CA LEU A 188 -17.96 11.04 15.46
C LEU A 188 -18.13 12.56 15.42
N GLN A 189 -18.49 13.20 16.54
CA GLN A 189 -18.83 14.62 16.58
C GLN A 189 -17.70 15.55 16.09
N GLY A 190 -16.44 15.19 16.35
CA GLY A 190 -15.25 15.96 15.93
C GLY A 190 -14.54 15.46 14.66
N ALA A 191 -14.98 14.34 14.07
CA ALA A 191 -14.18 13.63 13.06
C ALA A 191 -13.95 14.46 11.78
N TYR A 192 -15.00 15.09 11.27
CA TYR A 192 -15.01 15.82 9.99
C TYR A 192 -14.96 17.35 10.14
N VAL A 193 -14.53 17.85 11.30
CA VAL A 193 -14.22 19.27 11.47
C VAL A 193 -12.98 19.63 10.66
N HIS A 194 -12.99 20.80 10.00
CA HIS A 194 -11.84 21.26 9.22
C HIS A 194 -10.60 21.34 10.11
N PRO A 195 -9.40 20.90 9.65
CA PRO A 195 -8.21 20.85 10.49
C PRO A 195 -7.88 22.15 11.24
N ILE A 196 -8.11 23.31 10.62
CA ILE A 196 -7.89 24.64 11.25
C ILE A 196 -8.80 24.90 12.47
N PHE A 197 -9.97 24.27 12.52
CA PHE A 197 -10.93 24.44 13.62
C PHE A 197 -10.87 23.29 14.64
N LYS A 198 -9.95 22.34 14.47
CA LYS A 198 -9.64 21.38 15.53
C LYS A 198 -8.82 22.15 16.55
N VAL A 199 -9.36 22.29 17.76
CA VAL A 199 -8.59 22.83 18.88
C VAL A 199 -7.52 21.78 19.17
N ASP A 200 -6.24 22.17 19.09
CA ASP A 200 -5.15 21.29 19.48
C ASP A 200 -5.29 21.09 21.00
N ASP A 201 -5.86 19.94 21.43
CA ASP A 201 -5.96 19.53 22.84
C ASP A 201 -4.56 19.21 23.45
N ASP A 202 -3.50 19.90 22.99
CA ASP A 202 -2.11 19.73 23.44
C ASP A 202 -1.78 20.61 24.66
N ASP A 203 -2.67 21.53 25.06
CA ASP A 203 -2.50 22.40 26.25
C ASP A 203 -3.23 21.89 27.51
N ASP A 204 -4.03 20.83 27.43
CA ASP A 204 -4.81 20.27 28.56
C ASP A 204 -4.30 18.87 28.98
N GLU A 205 -3.03 18.75 29.38
CA GLU A 205 -2.50 17.52 29.97
C GLU A 205 -3.09 17.18 31.36
N ASP A 206 -3.77 18.12 32.04
CA ASP A 206 -4.17 17.93 33.45
C ASP A 206 -5.65 17.55 33.70
N ASP A 207 -6.60 17.73 32.76
CA ASP A 207 -8.03 17.47 33.06
C ASP A 207 -8.63 16.22 32.39
N ASN A 208 -7.91 15.58 31.45
CA ASN A 208 -8.42 14.45 30.66
C ASN A 208 -7.94 13.05 31.13
N MET A 209 -7.18 12.97 32.24
CA MET A 209 -6.64 11.70 32.74
C MET A 209 -7.72 10.70 33.21
N ARG A 210 -8.96 11.18 33.47
CA ARG A 210 -10.08 10.35 33.91
C ARG A 210 -10.89 9.71 32.78
N GLY A 211 -10.89 10.29 31.58
CA GLY A 211 -11.60 9.75 30.41
C GLY A 211 -10.73 8.86 29.52
N LYS A 212 -9.41 9.11 29.48
CA LYS A 212 -8.46 8.34 28.67
C LYS A 212 -8.23 6.91 29.19
N ALA A 213 -8.32 6.69 30.51
CA ALA A 213 -8.08 5.38 31.12
C ALA A 213 -9.15 4.32 30.80
N GLU A 214 -10.38 4.73 30.46
CA GLU A 214 -11.45 3.80 30.07
C GLU A 214 -11.50 3.55 28.55
N THR A 215 -10.70 4.28 27.77
CA THR A 215 -10.72 4.26 26.29
C THR A 215 -9.49 3.57 25.69
N GLU A 216 -8.84 2.67 26.44
CA GLU A 216 -7.99 1.63 25.85
C GLU A 216 -8.84 0.43 25.44
N SER A 217 -9.91 0.64 24.66
CA SER A 217 -10.34 -0.44 23.79
C SER A 217 -9.27 -0.54 22.70
N VAL A 218 -8.73 -1.73 22.50
CA VAL A 218 -7.76 -2.01 21.43
C VAL A 218 -8.47 -1.78 20.10
N LEU A 219 -8.51 -0.52 19.66
CA LEU A 219 -8.96 -0.13 18.35
C LEU A 219 -8.11 -0.92 17.37
N VAL A 220 -8.74 -1.64 16.45
CA VAL A 220 -8.04 -2.14 15.25
C VAL A 220 -7.48 -0.88 14.58
N PRO A 221 -6.16 -0.68 14.52
CA PRO A 221 -5.61 0.56 14.00
C PRO A 221 -5.93 0.62 12.50
N THR A 222 -6.95 1.39 12.11
CA THR A 222 -7.26 1.64 10.69
C THR A 222 -6.24 2.59 10.09
N LYS A 223 -5.60 3.41 10.93
CA LYS A 223 -4.36 4.10 10.63
C LYS A 223 -3.22 3.24 11.16
N ARG A 224 -2.34 2.76 10.28
CA ARG A 224 -1.03 2.22 10.69
C ARG A 224 -0.30 3.38 11.37
N GLN A 225 -0.45 3.55 12.67
CA GLN A 225 0.41 4.44 13.43
C GLN A 225 1.82 3.88 13.25
N SER A 226 2.68 4.66 12.61
CA SER A 226 4.09 4.35 12.60
C SER A 226 4.52 4.26 14.06
N ARG A 227 4.84 3.04 14.53
CA ARG A 227 5.68 2.89 15.72
C ARG A 227 7.04 3.50 15.34
N LYS A 228 7.16 4.83 15.47
CA LYS A 228 8.38 5.60 15.18
C LYS A 228 9.48 5.35 16.21
N ASN A 229 9.23 4.54 17.23
CA ASN A 229 10.20 4.22 18.27
C ASN A 229 10.74 2.81 18.08
N THR A 230 12.04 2.72 17.79
CA THR A 230 12.86 1.55 18.10
C THR A 230 12.78 1.29 19.61
N PRO A 231 12.53 0.07 20.11
CA PRO A 231 12.57 -0.18 21.54
C PRO A 231 14.01 0.04 22.02
N VAL A 232 14.17 0.93 23.00
CA VAL A 232 15.40 1.09 23.80
C VAL A 232 15.74 -0.28 24.40
N PRO A 233 17.02 -0.69 24.47
CA PRO A 233 17.39 -1.99 25.03
C PRO A 233 16.93 -2.09 26.49
N SER A 234 16.26 -3.20 26.81
CA SER A 234 15.79 -3.50 28.16
C SER A 234 16.97 -3.49 29.14
N ARG A 235 17.00 -2.52 30.05
CA ARG A 235 17.79 -2.60 31.28
C ARG A 235 17.17 -3.69 32.16
N ILE A 236 17.75 -4.89 32.15
CA ILE A 236 17.53 -5.89 33.19
C ILE A 236 18.74 -5.82 34.11
N SER A 237 18.55 -5.25 35.29
CA SER A 237 19.47 -5.40 36.42
C SER A 237 18.70 -6.01 37.58
N GLY A 238 19.19 -7.17 38.03
CA GLY A 238 19.17 -7.56 39.43
C GLY A 238 18.01 -8.43 39.93
N GLY A 239 18.33 -9.68 40.28
CA GLY A 239 17.80 -10.30 41.49
C GLY A 239 17.02 -11.61 41.32
N SER A 240 17.74 -12.74 41.34
CA SER A 240 17.55 -13.83 42.33
C SER A 240 18.35 -15.07 41.91
N SER A 241 19.39 -15.41 42.67
CA SER A 241 20.06 -16.71 42.60
C SER A 241 19.14 -17.81 43.12
N PRO A 242 19.15 -19.04 42.57
CA PRO A 242 18.41 -20.16 43.14
C PRO A 242 19.23 -20.83 44.26
N GLU A 243 18.61 -20.99 45.44
CA GLU A 243 19.09 -21.82 46.53
C GLU A 243 19.10 -23.30 46.14
N ALA A 244 20.20 -23.98 46.46
CA ALA A 244 20.39 -25.40 46.29
C ALA A 244 19.73 -26.16 47.46
N VAL A 245 18.70 -26.95 47.16
CA VAL A 245 18.13 -27.94 48.09
C VAL A 245 19.11 -29.11 48.20
N LYS A 246 19.77 -29.24 49.35
CA LYS A 246 20.48 -30.45 49.77
C LYS A 246 19.47 -31.47 50.29
N ASN A 247 19.36 -32.60 49.63
CA ASN A 247 18.75 -33.81 50.18
C ASN A 247 19.77 -34.50 51.10
N GLY A 248 19.41 -34.66 52.37
CA GLY A 248 20.06 -35.56 53.34
C GLY A 248 18.97 -36.35 54.03
N GLU A 249 18.96 -37.65 53.76
CA GLU A 249 18.08 -38.70 54.30
C GLU A 249 18.34 -38.97 55.80
N PRO A 250 17.48 -39.78 56.47
CA PRO A 250 16.83 -39.47 57.74
C PRO A 250 17.70 -39.48 59.00
#